data_AF-A0AAD7UBP8-F1
#
_entry.id   AF-A0AAD7UBP8-F1
#
_cell.length_a   1.000
_cell.length_b   1.000
_cell.length_c   1.000
_cell.angle_alpha   90.00
_cell.angle_beta   90.00
_cell.angle_gamma   90.00
#
_symmetry.space_group_name_H-M   'P 1'
#
loop_
_entity.id
_entity.type
_entity.pdbx_description
1 polymer ?
#
loop_
_entity_poly.entity_id
_entity_poly.type
_entity_poly.pdbx_seq_one_letter_code
_entity_poly.pdbx_strand_id
1 'polypeptide(L)'
;MWRAARRRFSTATKFASLDALRARVGEELGWSKWIAMNAARVEGFADATNDHQWIHVDPERARREGPFGGAVAHGFLSLSLVA
;
A
#
# COMPACT_ATOMS: atom_id res chain seq x y z
N MET A 1 -11.83 17.65 9.46
CA MET A 1 -11.01 17.42 10.67
C MET A 1 -11.12 15.97 11.11
N TRP A 2 -10.19 15.10 10.72
CA TRP A 2 -10.15 13.72 11.23
C TRP A 2 -9.20 13.68 12.43
N ARG A 3 -9.74 13.59 13.65
CA ARG A 3 -8.94 13.30 14.83
C ARG A 3 -8.53 11.83 14.75
N ALA A 4 -7.27 11.59 14.39
CA ALA A 4 -6.66 10.28 14.50
C ALA A 4 -6.59 9.90 15.98
N ALA A 5 -7.60 9.19 16.47
CA ALA A 5 -7.44 8.37 17.66
C ALA A 5 -6.23 7.47 17.39
N ARG A 6 -5.21 7.54 18.24
CA ARG A 6 -3.99 6.73 18.12
C ARG A 6 -4.39 5.26 18.34
N ARG A 7 -4.91 4.61 17.30
CA ARG A 7 -5.11 3.17 17.27
C ARG A 7 -3.73 2.55 17.39
N ARG A 8 -3.50 1.76 18.44
CA ARG A 8 -2.21 1.11 18.68
C ARG A 8 -1.97 0.15 17.53
N PHE A 9 -0.87 0.31 16.81
CA PHE A 9 -0.41 -0.68 15.83
C PHE A 9 -0.24 -2.00 16.57
N SER A 10 -0.92 -3.05 16.09
CA SER A 10 -0.80 -4.37 16.70
C SER A 10 0.52 -5.00 16.26
N THR A 11 1.20 -5.67 17.18
CA THR A 11 2.28 -6.61 16.88
C THR A 11 1.71 -7.80 16.11
N ALA A 12 2.49 -8.39 15.20
CA ALA A 12 2.08 -9.54 14.39
C ALA A 12 1.40 -10.63 15.25
N THR A 13 0.18 -11.01 14.86
CA THR A 13 -0.55 -12.11 15.49
C THR A 13 0.14 -13.43 15.13
N LYS A 14 0.62 -14.16 16.13
CA LYS A 14 1.28 -15.45 15.94
C LYS A 14 0.28 -16.58 16.20
N PHE A 15 0.19 -17.51 15.27
CA PHE A 15 -0.60 -18.73 15.42
C PHE A 15 0.32 -19.92 15.69
N ALA A 16 -0.04 -20.76 16.66
CA ALA A 16 0.75 -21.93 17.03
C ALA A 16 0.64 -23.08 16.01
N SER A 17 -0.40 -23.08 15.16
CA SER A 17 -0.65 -24.08 14.13
C SER A 17 -1.57 -23.54 13.04
N LEU A 18 -1.71 -24.29 11.93
CA LEU A 18 -2.66 -23.97 10.87
C LEU A 18 -4.12 -24.04 11.36
N ASP A 19 -4.44 -24.97 12.26
CA ASP A 19 -5.79 -25.07 12.83
C ASP A 19 -6.11 -23.88 13.74
N ALA A 20 -5.12 -23.40 14.49
CA ALA A 20 -5.26 -22.18 15.28
C ALA A 20 -5.50 -20.93 14.40
N LEU A 21 -4.95 -20.88 13.18
CA LEU A 21 -5.25 -19.85 12.20
C LEU A 21 -6.66 -20.03 11.59
N ARG A 22 -7.03 -21.26 11.20
CA ARG A 22 -8.36 -21.56 10.63
C ARG A 22 -9.50 -21.20 11.59
N ALA A 23 -9.30 -21.38 12.88
CA ALA A 23 -10.27 -21.01 13.91
C ALA A 23 -10.60 -19.50 13.96
N ARG A 24 -9.88 -18.66 13.22
CA ARG A 24 -10.00 -17.18 13.22
C ARG A 24 -10.66 -16.61 11.98
N VAL A 25 -11.24 -17.45 11.12
CA VAL A 25 -11.99 -16.96 9.96
C VAL A 25 -13.10 -16.00 10.42
N GLY A 26 -13.09 -14.79 9.86
CA GLY A 26 -14.04 -13.72 10.22
C GLY A 26 -13.55 -12.78 11.32
N GLU A 27 -12.40 -13.03 11.96
CA GLU A 27 -11.81 -12.12 12.96
C GLU A 27 -10.84 -11.10 12.32
N GLU A 28 -10.78 -9.89 12.90
CA GLU A 28 -9.77 -8.88 12.56
C GLU A 28 -8.41 -9.28 13.15
N LEU A 29 -7.37 -9.38 12.31
CA LEU A 29 -6.03 -9.84 12.73
C LEU A 29 -5.07 -8.72 13.14
N GLY A 30 -5.49 -7.46 12.98
CA GLY A 30 -4.75 -6.26 13.32
C GLY A 30 -4.36 -5.41 12.11
N TRP A 31 -3.55 -4.38 12.35
CA TRP A 31 -3.19 -3.33 11.39
C TRP A 31 -1.68 -3.19 11.28
N SER A 32 -1.16 -3.06 10.06
CA SER A 32 0.25 -2.74 9.82
C SER A 32 0.58 -1.32 10.30
N LYS A 33 1.87 -1.03 10.43
CA LYS A 33 2.33 0.36 10.51
C LYS A 33 2.09 1.06 9.17
N TRP A 34 1.94 2.38 9.19
CA TRP A 34 1.93 3.18 7.97
C TRP A 34 3.25 3.02 7.21
N ILE A 35 3.15 2.94 5.89
CA ILE A 35 4.28 2.93 4.97
C ILE A 35 4.21 4.21 4.16
N ALA A 36 5.32 4.96 4.11
CA ALA A 36 5.42 6.13 3.26
C ALA A 36 5.47 5.70 1.78
N MET A 37 4.56 6.25 0.97
CA MET A 37 4.58 6.09 -0.48
C MET A 37 5.38 7.24 -1.10
N ASN A 38 6.54 6.94 -1.66
CA ASN A 38 7.44 7.93 -2.27
C ASN A 38 7.75 7.58 -3.73
N ALA A 39 8.30 8.54 -4.47
CA ALA A 39 8.61 8.39 -5.89
C ALA A 39 9.56 7.21 -6.16
N ALA A 40 10.62 7.04 -5.36
CA ALA A 40 11.58 5.96 -5.54
C ALA A 40 10.94 4.56 -5.48
N ARG A 41 9.93 4.36 -4.61
CA ARG A 41 9.19 3.09 -4.54
C ARG A 41 8.32 2.87 -5.78
N VAL A 42 7.67 3.93 -6.26
CA VAL A 42 6.82 3.90 -7.45
C VAL A 42 7.66 3.63 -8.69
N GLU A 43 8.77 4.35 -8.86
CA GLU A 43 9.74 4.16 -9.96
C GLU A 43 10.35 2.76 -9.93
N GLY A 44 10.79 2.27 -8.76
CA GLY A 44 11.33 0.92 -8.65
C GLY A 44 10.31 -0.18 -8.99
N PHE A 45 9.01 0.07 -8.73
CA PHE A 45 7.96 -0.85 -9.16
C PHE A 45 7.72 -0.78 -10.68
N ALA A 46 7.79 0.42 -11.27
CA ALA A 46 7.75 0.59 -12.73
C ALA A 46 8.87 -0.20 -13.40
N ASP A 47 10.10 -0.11 -12.90
CA ASP A 47 11.25 -0.84 -13.44
C ASP A 47 11.09 -2.36 -13.31
N ALA A 48 10.56 -2.83 -12.17
CA ALA A 48 10.37 -4.26 -11.93
C ALA A 48 9.25 -4.88 -12.80
N THR A 49 8.26 -4.08 -13.21
CA THR A 49 7.06 -4.57 -13.91
C THR A 49 6.96 -4.09 -15.35
N ASN A 50 7.87 -3.22 -15.78
CA ASN A 50 7.85 -2.52 -17.05
C ASN A 50 6.57 -1.68 -17.27
N ASP A 51 5.95 -1.22 -16.17
CA ASP A 51 4.82 -0.29 -16.18
C ASP A 51 5.30 1.14 -15.91
N HIS A 52 5.79 1.78 -16.96
CA HIS A 52 6.19 3.19 -16.96
C HIS A 52 5.07 4.11 -17.44
N GLN A 53 3.80 3.76 -17.18
CA GLN A 53 2.69 4.63 -17.53
C GLN A 53 2.86 6.00 -16.86
N TRP A 54 2.74 7.07 -17.65
CA TRP A 54 3.11 8.43 -17.25
C TRP A 54 2.41 8.95 -15.98
N ILE A 55 1.22 8.43 -15.65
CA ILE A 55 0.52 8.79 -14.42
C ILE A 55 1.27 8.37 -13.14
N HIS A 56 2.25 7.47 -13.27
CA HIS A 56 3.09 6.98 -12.17
C HIS A 56 4.46 7.64 -12.13
N VAL A 57 5.10 7.81 -13.30
CA VAL A 57 6.54 8.14 -13.40
C VAL A 57 6.83 9.54 -13.94
N ASP A 58 5.82 10.29 -14.39
CA ASP A 58 5.99 11.67 -14.86
C ASP A 58 5.11 12.62 -14.03
N PRO A 59 5.60 13.14 -12.88
CA PRO A 59 4.82 14.02 -12.01
C PRO A 59 4.36 15.32 -12.66
N GLU A 60 5.16 15.86 -13.59
CA GLU A 60 4.87 17.12 -14.27
C GLU A 60 3.72 16.95 -15.25
N ARG A 61 3.76 15.88 -16.05
CA ARG A 61 2.67 15.52 -16.95
C ARG A 61 1.44 15.08 -16.17
N ALA A 62 1.60 14.23 -15.15
CA ALA A 62 0.50 13.77 -14.28
C ALA A 62 -0.27 14.94 -13.66
N ARG A 63 0.42 16.02 -13.26
CA ARG A 63 -0.20 17.23 -12.74
C ARG A 63 -0.92 18.05 -13.82
N ARG A 64 -0.35 18.16 -15.02
CA ARG A 64 -0.91 19.00 -16.12
C ARG A 64 -2.09 18.33 -16.84
N GLU A 65 -1.99 17.03 -17.07
CA GLU A 65 -2.91 16.28 -17.96
C GLU A 65 -3.74 15.24 -17.21
N GLY A 66 -3.34 14.85 -16.01
CA GLY A 66 -3.95 13.76 -15.26
C GLY A 66 -5.18 14.18 -14.44
N PRO A 67 -6.16 13.27 -14.24
CA PRO A 67 -7.36 13.56 -13.47
C PRO A 67 -7.13 13.58 -11.95
N PHE A 68 -5.93 13.19 -11.49
CA PHE A 68 -5.61 13.00 -10.07
C PHE A 68 -4.85 14.17 -9.43
N GLY A 69 -4.53 15.22 -10.20
CA GLY A 69 -3.80 16.39 -9.71
C GLY A 69 -2.30 16.19 -9.46
N GLY A 70 -1.75 15.03 -9.84
CA GLY A 70 -0.34 14.67 -9.69
C GLY A 70 -0.09 13.19 -9.98
N ALA A 71 1.15 12.75 -9.81
CA ALA A 71 1.49 11.33 -9.95
C ALA A 71 0.81 10.49 -8.86
N VAL A 72 0.39 9.28 -9.23
CA VAL A 72 -0.22 8.29 -8.34
C VAL A 72 0.62 7.01 -8.35
N ALA A 73 0.59 6.22 -7.27
CA ALA A 73 1.26 4.93 -7.26
C ALA A 73 0.53 3.90 -8.15
N HIS A 74 1.23 2.85 -8.58
CA HIS A 74 0.61 1.72 -9.29
C HIS A 74 -0.42 1.01 -8.41
N GLY A 75 -1.57 0.64 -8.98
CA GLY A 75 -2.56 -0.17 -8.25
C GLY A 75 -2.00 -1.53 -7.82
N PHE A 76 -1.17 -2.15 -8.67
CA PHE A 76 -0.50 -3.41 -8.35
C PHE A 76 0.60 -3.27 -7.30
N LEU A 77 1.20 -2.09 -7.14
CA LEU A 77 2.10 -1.82 -6.01
C LEU A 77 1.34 -1.84 -4.69
N SER A 78 0.15 -1.22 -4.63
CA SER A 78 -0.71 -1.30 -3.45
C SER A 78 -1.11 -2.73 -3.11
N LEU A 79 -1.49 -3.53 -4.11
CA LEU A 79 -1.80 -4.96 -3.91
C LEU A 79 -0.58 -5.75 -3.41
N SER A 80 0.60 -5.46 -3.94
CA SER A 80 1.84 -6.16 -3.56
C SER A 80 2.27 -5.89 -2.12
N LEU A 81 1.77 -4.82 -1.48
CA LEU A 81 2.05 -4.47 -0.08
C LEU A 81 1.13 -5.17 0.92
N VAL A 82 0.21 -6.03 0.48
CA VAL A 82 -0.69 -6.81 1.35
C VAL A 82 0.03 -7.98 2.04
N ALA A 83 1.19 -8.40 1.53
CA ALA A 83 1.97 -9.53 2.03
C ALA A 83 2.60 -9.31 3.42
#